data_AF-A0A376MVD6-F1
#
_entry.id   AF-A0A376MVD6-F1
#
_cell.length_a   1.000
_cell.length_b   1.000
_cell.length_c   1.000
_cell.angle_alpha   90.00
_cell.angle_beta   90.00
_cell.angle_gamma   90.00
#
_symmetry.space_group_name_H-M   'P 1'
#
loop_
_entity.id
_entity.type
_entity.pdbx_description
1 polymer ?
#
loop_
_entity_poly.entity_id
_entity_poly.type
_entity_poly.pdbx_seq_one_letter_code
_entity_poly.pdbx_strand_id
1 'polypeptide(L)' 'MAIMEGETEIYLTEQQALAERFNDVPLWIRPQSFFQTNPAVASQLYATARDWGTTTAS' A
#
# COMPACT_ATOMS: atom_id res chain seq x y z
N MET A 1 -21.95 -6.88 -17.82
CA MET A 1 -20.49 -6.66 -18.00
C MET A 1 -20.08 -5.55 -17.06
N ALA A 2 -18.94 -5.68 -16.39
CA ALA A 2 -18.34 -4.54 -15.70
C ALA A 2 -17.75 -3.58 -16.74
N ILE A 3 -17.99 -2.29 -16.57
CA ILE A 3 -17.34 -1.23 -17.36
C ILE A 3 -15.94 -1.02 -16.78
N MET A 4 -14.94 -0.88 -17.65
CA MET A 4 -13.58 -0.52 -17.23
C MET A 4 -13.54 0.95 -16.82
N GLU A 5 -12.70 1.29 -15.85
CA GLU A 5 -12.42 2.68 -15.49
C GLU A 5 -11.96 3.50 -16.71
N GLY A 6 -12.34 4.78 -16.75
CA GLY A 6 -11.93 5.72 -17.79
C GLY A 6 -10.53 6.30 -17.56
N GLU A 7 -10.01 7.07 -18.53
CA GLU A 7 -8.65 7.62 -18.47
C GLU A 7 -8.48 8.76 -17.46
N THR A 8 -9.57 9.42 -17.09
CA THR A 8 -9.55 10.60 -16.21
C THR A 8 -9.84 10.21 -14.77
N GLU A 9 -8.89 10.50 -13.88
CA GLU A 9 -9.10 10.45 -12.44
C GLU A 9 -9.83 11.72 -11.97
N ILE A 10 -10.87 11.57 -11.15
CA ILE A 10 -11.67 12.70 -10.64
C ILE A 10 -11.50 12.80 -9.13
N TYR A 11 -10.67 13.74 -8.69
CA TYR A 11 -10.52 14.04 -7.27
C TYR A 11 -11.71 14.82 -6.73
N LEU A 12 -12.34 14.30 -5.68
CA LEU A 12 -13.49 14.92 -5.02
C LEU A 12 -13.08 15.82 -3.84
N THR A 13 -11.82 15.74 -3.40
CA THR A 13 -11.29 16.50 -2.26
C THR A 13 -9.85 16.93 -2.52
N GLU A 14 -9.34 17.87 -1.73
CA GLU A 14 -7.92 18.26 -1.74
C GLU A 14 -6.99 17.10 -1.33
N GLN A 15 -7.48 16.16 -0.52
CA GLN A 15 -6.75 14.96 -0.16
C GLN A 15 -6.76 13.96 -1.33
N GLN A 16 -5.62 13.87 -2.02
CA GLN A 16 -5.45 13.03 -3.22
C GLN A 16 -4.81 11.66 -2.94
N ALA A 17 -4.57 11.34 -1.66
CA ALA A 17 -4.00 10.07 -1.24
C ALA A 17 -4.61 9.65 0.10
N LEU A 18 -4.75 8.34 0.28
CA LEU A 18 -5.16 7.74 1.55
C LEU A 18 -3.91 7.34 2.34
N ALA A 19 -3.84 7.76 3.60
CA ALA A 19 -2.77 7.35 4.50
C ALA A 19 -3.12 6.00 5.14
N GLU A 20 -2.18 5.06 5.05
CA GLU A 20 -2.18 3.81 5.79
C GLU A 20 -0.89 3.67 6.61
N ARG A 21 -0.89 2.77 7.58
CA ARG A 21 0.31 2.54 8.40
C ARG A 21 0.50 1.06 8.71
N PHE A 22 1.60 0.49 8.23
CA PHE A 22 2.01 -0.87 8.56
C PHE A 22 3.37 -0.84 9.26
N ASN A 23 3.49 -1.55 10.39
CA ASN A 23 4.74 -1.63 11.16
C ASN A 23 5.36 -0.24 11.45
N ASP A 24 4.51 0.73 11.82
CA ASP A 24 4.87 2.14 12.06
C ASP A 24 5.40 2.93 10.85
N VAL A 25 5.35 2.35 9.65
CA VAL A 25 5.72 3.00 8.40
C VAL A 25 4.48 3.57 7.72
N PRO A 26 4.41 4.90 7.47
CA PRO A 26 3.31 5.49 6.73
C PRO A 26 3.39 5.13 5.24
N LEU A 27 2.27 4.73 4.66
CA LEU A 27 2.09 4.44 3.25
C LEU A 27 0.99 5.33 2.67
N TRP A 28 1.23 5.91 1.50
CA TRP A 28 0.29 6.79 0.82
C TRP A 28 -0.28 6.10 -0.42
N ILE A 29 -1.54 5.71 -0.35
CA ILE A 29 -2.25 5.02 -1.42
C ILE A 29 -2.79 6.06 -2.39
N ARG A 30 -2.48 5.90 -3.67
CA ARG A 30 -2.97 6.76 -4.75
C ARG A 30 -3.79 5.94 -5.74
N PRO A 31 -4.65 6.57 -6.55
CA PRO A 31 -5.28 5.88 -7.67
C PRO A 31 -4.23 5.19 -8.56
N GLN A 32 -4.63 4.08 -9.18
CA GLN A 32 -3.79 3.26 -10.06
C GLN A 32 -2.49 2.72 -9.41
N SER A 33 -2.39 2.79 -8.07
CA SER A 33 -1.28 2.20 -7.33
C SER A 33 -1.64 0.79 -6.86
N PHE A 34 -0.65 -0.10 -6.84
CA PHE A 34 -0.82 -1.40 -6.20
C PHE A 34 -0.69 -1.24 -4.68
N PHE A 35 -1.66 -1.78 -3.94
CA PHE A 35 -1.61 -1.84 -2.48
C PHE A 35 -2.13 -3.17 -1.98
N GLN A 36 -1.59 -3.64 -0.86
CA GLN A 36 -2.04 -4.89 -0.24
C GLN A 36 -3.44 -4.70 0.34
N THR A 37 -4.41 -5.46 -0.15
CA THR A 37 -5.81 -5.35 0.28
C THR A 37 -6.08 -5.97 1.65
N ASN A 38 -5.12 -6.74 2.20
CA ASN A 38 -5.20 -7.33 3.55
C ASN A 38 -4.07 -6.77 4.45
N PRO A 39 -4.37 -5.75 5.29
CA PRO A 39 -3.39 -5.11 6.19
C PRO A 39 -2.69 -6.06 7.16
N ALA A 40 -3.40 -7.07 7.68
CA ALA A 40 -2.86 -8.01 8.65
C ALA A 40 -1.78 -8.91 8.02
N VAL A 41 -2.04 -9.39 6.81
CA VAL A 41 -1.07 -10.19 6.04
C VAL A 41 0.09 -9.32 5.55
N ALA A 42 -0.18 -8.10 5.07
CA ALA A 42 0.85 -7.17 4.62
C ALA A 42 1.86 -6.83 5.73
N SER A 43 1.36 -6.58 6.95
CA SER A 43 2.21 -6.27 8.10
C SER A 43 3.16 -7.41 8.44
N GLN A 44 2.66 -8.66 8.45
CA GLN A 44 3.48 -9.86 8.71
C GLN A 44 4.50 -10.11 7.60
N LEU A 45 4.10 -9.92 6.34
CA LEU A 45 4.98 -10.09 5.19
C LEU A 45 6.16 -9.11 5.25
N TYR A 46 5.89 -7.84 5.52
CA TYR A 46 6.93 -6.81 5.62
C TYR A 46 7.84 -7.00 6.83
N ALA A 47 7.31 -7.44 7.97
CA ALA A 47 8.13 -7.79 9.13
C ALA A 47 9.08 -8.97 8.81
N THR A 48 8.55 -10.04 8.20
CA THR A 48 9.34 -11.20 7.78
C THR A 48 10.47 -10.81 6.83
N ALA A 49 10.17 -9.98 5.81
CA ALA A 49 11.17 -9.52 4.86
C ALA A 49 12.29 -8.69 5.53
N ARG A 50 11.93 -7.85 6.51
CA ARG A 50 12.91 -7.10 7.31
C ARG A 50 13.84 -8.05 8.08
N ASP A 51 13.28 -9.05 8.74
CA ASP A 51 14.04 -9.98 9.57
C ASP A 51 15.06 -10.78 8.73
N TRP A 52 14.69 -11.20 7.51
CA TRP A 52 15.62 -11.82 6.55
C TRP A 52 16.76 -10.88 6.13
N GLY A 53 16.45 -9.61 5.90
CA GLY A 53 17.45 -8.58 5.59
C GLY A 53 18.47 -8.41 6.71
N THR A 54 18.03 -8.47 7.97
CA THR A 54 18.93 -8.42 9.13
C THR A 54 19.74 -9.69 9.34
N THR A 55 19.17 -10.86 8.99
CA THR A 55 19.84 -12.16 9.13
C THR A 55 21.00 -12.32 8.14
N THR A 56 20.90 -11.72 6.94
CA THR A 56 21.93 -11.82 5.89
C THR A 56 23.10 -10.84 6.11
N ALA A 57 22.96 -9.89 7.05
CA ALA A 57 23.95 -8.86 7.33
C ALA A 57 24.89 -9.19 8.52
N SER A 58 24.96 -10.46 8.95
CA SER A 58 25.90 -10.95 9.99
C SER A 58 26.92 -11.93 9.42
#